data_AF-A0A8B6G817-F1
#
_entry.id   AF-A0A8B6G817-F1
#
_cell.length_a   1.000
_cell.length_b   1.000
_cell.length_c   1.000
_cell.angle_alpha   90.00
_cell.angle_beta   90.00
_cell.angle_gamma   90.00
#
_symmetry.space_group_name_H-M   'P 1'
#
loop_
_entity.id
_entity.type
_entity.pdbx_description
1 polymer ?
#
loop_
_entity_poly.entity_id
_entity_poly.type
_entity_poly.pdbx_seq_one_letter_code
_entity_poly.pdbx_strand_id
1 'polypeptide(L)'
;MIKFLHTHTDYKVIAGHEQRHSTPKVKTEGIPPRPPPPTPIRGSSFLRTGGIQGFGNTSSSFSAYQRPRFPIFSGEAKSEATFDVWMFEVKCVLREGNYSDSVVLQSVRGSLKGKARSLLLSLSEHASPQQILDKLEGVYGNVYTSEALLEKFYKETQQQNQTVADFGMTLESIIQPAVEKGDITFETKNEMLRSKFWSGIRDPLLKNSSRYKFDTVKDFDQLRKEIRAIELELLNSEKPTSIVQHQPISSDSVKLDDILKKIDRMGKRLDTLEKKDTRGSTKDYR
;
A
#
# COMPACT_ATOMS: atom_id res chain seq x y z
N MET A 1 -31.85 -4.01 -36.34
CA MET A 1 -32.91 -4.46 -35.43
C MET A 1 -33.26 -3.29 -34.51
N ILE A 2 -34.14 -2.44 -35.02
CA ILE A 2 -34.69 -1.24 -34.37
C ILE A 2 -35.93 -1.69 -33.61
N LYS A 3 -35.96 -1.59 -32.28
CA LYS A 3 -37.18 -1.37 -31.46
C LYS A 3 -36.75 -0.73 -30.12
N PHE A 4 -36.84 0.59 -29.99
CA PHE A 4 -38.02 1.35 -29.53
C PHE A 4 -37.98 1.60 -28.01
N LEU A 5 -37.07 2.46 -27.58
CA LEU A 5 -37.20 3.20 -26.33
C LEU A 5 -38.20 4.33 -26.59
N HIS A 6 -39.35 4.26 -25.94
CA HIS A 6 -40.28 5.37 -25.84
C HIS A 6 -40.83 5.41 -24.41
N THR A 7 -41.09 6.64 -23.95
CA THR A 7 -41.82 7.01 -22.73
C THR A 7 -40.94 7.02 -21.46
N HIS A 8 -40.71 8.10 -20.71
CA HIS A 8 -41.39 9.40 -20.59
C HIS A 8 -40.37 10.53 -20.35
N THR A 9 -40.45 11.59 -21.16
CA THR A 9 -39.96 12.93 -20.81
C THR A 9 -41.18 13.84 -20.85
N ASP A 10 -41.69 14.23 -19.69
CA ASP A 10 -42.69 15.30 -19.57
C ASP A 10 -42.08 16.43 -18.74
N TYR A 11 -41.35 17.31 -19.44
CA TYR A 11 -41.09 18.66 -18.98
C TYR A 11 -42.29 19.52 -19.37
N LYS A 12 -43.06 20.00 -18.38
CA LYS A 12 -44.05 21.05 -18.60
C LYS A 12 -43.62 22.32 -17.86
N VAL A 13 -43.14 23.26 -18.68
CA VAL A 13 -42.97 24.67 -18.38
C VAL A 13 -44.30 25.26 -17.94
N ILE A 14 -44.32 25.98 -16.81
CA ILE A 14 -45.44 26.88 -16.47
C ILE A 14 -44.84 28.27 -16.23
N ALA A 15 -45.05 29.14 -17.22
CA ALA A 15 -44.85 30.57 -17.14
C ALA A 15 -45.95 31.23 -16.30
N GLY A 16 -45.63 32.39 -15.75
CA GLY A 16 -46.34 33.03 -14.64
C GLY A 16 -47.73 33.57 -14.92
N HIS A 17 -48.39 33.93 -13.82
CA HIS A 17 -49.48 34.89 -13.80
C HIS A 17 -49.48 35.65 -12.48
N GLU A 18 -49.55 36.98 -12.58
CA GLU A 18 -49.78 37.94 -11.51
C GLU A 18 -51.02 37.60 -10.68
N GLN A 19 -50.93 37.78 -9.36
CA GLN A 19 -52.04 38.33 -8.56
C GLN A 19 -51.50 39.28 -7.47
N ARG A 20 -52.20 40.42 -7.36
CA ARG A 20 -51.92 41.59 -6.53
C ARG A 20 -52.48 41.46 -5.12
N HIS A 21 -51.77 42.11 -4.18
CA HIS A 21 -52.20 42.77 -2.94
C HIS A 21 -53.17 42.08 -1.95
N SER A 22 -52.68 41.83 -0.74
CA SER A 22 -53.23 42.42 0.49
C SER A 22 -52.27 42.30 1.68
N THR A 23 -51.91 43.45 2.25
CA THR A 23 -51.27 43.61 3.58
C THR A 23 -52.25 43.26 4.70
N PRO A 24 -51.77 42.92 5.92
CA PRO A 24 -51.84 43.95 6.96
C PRO A 24 -50.71 43.95 8.00
N LYS A 25 -50.39 45.19 8.42
CA LYS A 25 -50.03 45.68 9.76
C LYS A 25 -48.78 45.14 10.46
N VAL A 26 -47.75 45.97 10.37
CA VAL A 26 -46.71 46.22 11.38
C VAL A 26 -47.34 46.39 12.79
N LYS A 27 -46.79 45.66 13.76
CA LYS A 27 -46.76 46.06 15.18
C LYS A 27 -45.31 46.05 15.65
N THR A 28 -44.85 47.23 16.02
CA THR A 28 -43.56 47.54 16.59
C THR A 28 -43.64 47.29 18.10
N GLU A 29 -42.88 46.33 18.64
CA GLU A 29 -42.59 46.27 20.08
C GLU A 29 -41.14 45.85 20.33
N GLY A 30 -40.40 46.75 20.98
CA GLY A 30 -39.42 46.45 22.02
C GLY A 30 -38.11 45.77 21.63
N ILE A 31 -37.11 46.56 21.24
CA ILE A 31 -35.69 46.17 21.33
C ILE A 31 -35.29 46.15 22.82
N PRO A 32 -34.85 45.01 23.40
CA PRO A 32 -34.23 45.03 24.72
C PRO A 32 -32.79 45.59 24.64
N PRO A 33 -32.36 46.39 25.63
CA PRO A 33 -31.06 47.07 25.58
C PRO A 33 -29.89 46.09 25.70
N ARG A 34 -28.86 46.35 24.88
CA ARG A 34 -27.57 45.66 24.81
C ARG A 34 -26.82 45.78 26.15
N PRO A 35 -26.27 44.69 26.72
CA PRO A 35 -25.41 44.78 27.89
C PRO A 35 -24.05 45.43 27.54
N PRO A 36 -23.45 46.24 28.43
CA PRO A 36 -22.17 46.89 28.19
C PRO A 36 -21.00 45.89 28.22
N PRO A 37 -19.91 46.15 27.48
CA PRO A 37 -18.72 45.30 27.46
C PRO A 37 -17.93 45.41 28.79
N PRO A 38 -17.38 44.32 29.34
CA PRO A 38 -16.45 44.40 30.46
C PRO A 38 -15.10 44.97 30.00
N THR A 39 -14.63 45.98 30.73
CA THR A 39 -13.32 46.63 30.61
C THR A 39 -12.17 45.74 31.07
N PRO A 40 -10.94 46.01 30.61
CA PRO A 40 -9.78 45.14 30.81
C PRO A 40 -9.18 45.30 32.22
N ILE A 41 -9.05 44.19 32.96
CA ILE A 41 -8.29 44.17 34.21
C ILE A 41 -6.80 44.08 33.86
N ARG A 42 -6.10 45.19 34.16
CA ARG A 42 -4.64 45.34 34.13
C ARG A 42 -4.11 45.22 35.57
N GLY A 43 -3.02 44.47 35.72
CA GLY A 43 -2.24 44.31 36.96
C GLY A 43 -2.37 42.88 37.47
N SER A 44 -1.31 42.08 37.61
CA SER A 44 0.01 42.42 38.11
C SER A 44 1.05 41.39 37.66
N SER A 45 2.21 41.90 37.27
CA SER A 45 3.45 41.16 37.03
C SER A 45 4.10 40.69 38.35
N PHE A 46 5.14 39.84 38.19
CA PHE A 46 6.11 39.31 39.18
C PHE A 46 5.60 38.05 39.92
N LEU A 47 6.29 36.89 39.97
CA LEU A 47 7.72 36.61 39.96
C LEU A 47 8.07 35.28 39.26
N ARG A 48 9.32 35.23 38.80
CA ARG A 48 10.07 34.09 38.27
C ARG A 48 10.70 33.31 39.43
N THR A 49 10.51 31.98 39.48
CA THR A 49 11.47 31.06 40.12
C THR A 49 11.28 29.65 39.58
N GLY A 50 12.38 29.05 39.11
CA GLY A 50 12.43 27.67 38.68
C GLY A 50 12.51 26.70 39.87
N GLY A 51 12.08 25.47 39.64
CA GLY A 51 12.17 24.38 40.61
C GLY A 51 11.51 23.12 40.07
N ILE A 52 12.34 22.15 39.70
CA ILE A 52 11.98 20.79 39.30
C ILE A 52 11.24 20.12 40.46
N GLN A 53 10.08 19.51 40.20
CA GLN A 53 9.60 18.36 40.95
C GLN A 53 8.64 17.53 40.08
N GLY A 54 9.03 16.28 39.85
CA GLY A 54 8.17 15.27 39.26
C GLY A 54 7.00 14.99 40.18
N PHE A 55 5.81 15.09 39.61
CA PHE A 55 4.62 14.44 40.13
C PHE A 55 4.04 13.63 38.98
N GLY A 56 3.94 12.32 39.23
CA GLY A 56 3.25 11.41 38.34
C GLY A 56 1.84 11.91 38.12
N ASN A 57 1.54 12.32 36.89
CA ASN A 57 0.18 12.51 36.47
C ASN A 57 -0.38 11.13 36.16
N THR A 58 -1.00 10.50 37.16
CA THR A 58 -2.20 9.72 36.96
C THR A 58 -3.27 10.67 36.40
N SER A 59 -3.16 10.96 35.11
CA SER A 59 -4.24 11.59 34.37
C SER A 59 -5.27 10.49 34.13
N SER A 60 -6.24 10.44 35.04
CA SER A 60 -7.58 9.94 34.81
C SER A 60 -7.95 10.22 33.36
N SER A 61 -7.98 9.19 32.53
CA SER A 61 -8.39 9.27 31.14
C SER A 61 -9.88 9.55 31.11
N PHE A 62 -10.27 10.79 31.38
CA PHE A 62 -11.49 11.34 30.85
C PHE A 62 -11.39 11.16 29.34
N SER A 63 -12.22 10.30 28.78
CA SER A 63 -12.51 10.19 27.35
C SER A 63 -13.19 11.48 26.88
N ALA A 64 -12.49 12.59 26.98
CA ALA A 64 -12.91 13.88 26.46
C ALA A 64 -12.85 13.79 24.94
N TYR A 65 -13.99 13.49 24.31
CA TYR A 65 -14.33 13.74 22.90
C TYR A 65 -13.11 13.90 21.97
N GLN A 66 -12.34 12.82 21.78
CA GLN A 66 -11.19 12.87 20.87
C GLN A 66 -11.72 12.97 19.45
N ARG A 67 -11.54 14.13 18.82
CA ARG A 67 -11.90 14.33 17.41
C ARG A 67 -11.13 13.33 16.52
N PRO A 68 -11.77 12.71 15.51
CA PRO A 68 -11.08 11.85 14.56
C PRO A 68 -9.97 12.64 13.85
N ARG A 69 -8.77 12.05 13.77
CA ARG A 69 -7.63 12.65 13.09
C ARG A 69 -7.45 11.98 11.74
N PHE A 70 -7.53 12.78 10.69
CA PHE A 70 -7.25 12.35 9.33
C PHE A 70 -5.88 12.85 8.88
N PRO A 71 -5.17 12.12 8.01
CA PRO A 71 -3.95 12.62 7.40
C PRO A 71 -4.23 13.89 6.57
N ILE A 72 -3.22 14.73 6.35
CA ILE A 72 -3.41 15.93 5.54
C ILE A 72 -3.48 15.57 4.05
N PHE A 73 -4.52 16.05 3.38
CA PHE A 73 -4.66 15.94 1.93
C PHE A 73 -4.69 17.32 1.27
N SER A 74 -3.72 17.62 0.41
CA SER A 74 -3.61 18.92 -0.27
C SER A 74 -4.11 18.92 -1.73
N GLY A 75 -4.31 17.74 -2.33
CA GLY A 75 -4.62 17.62 -3.76
C GLY A 75 -3.42 17.90 -4.67
N GLU A 76 -2.21 17.79 -4.15
CA GLU A 76 -0.94 17.99 -4.88
C GLU A 76 -0.01 16.78 -4.68
N ALA A 77 0.98 16.62 -5.58
CA ALA A 77 1.91 15.49 -5.54
C ALA A 77 2.76 15.41 -4.25
N LYS A 78 2.90 16.53 -3.52
CA LYS A 78 3.63 16.61 -2.24
C LYS A 78 2.72 16.54 -1.01
N SER A 79 1.50 16.04 -1.16
CA SER A 79 0.56 15.82 -0.06
C SER A 79 1.10 14.76 0.92
N GLU A 80 0.74 14.86 2.21
CA GLU A 80 1.12 13.85 3.22
C GLU A 80 0.47 12.49 2.93
N ALA A 81 -0.79 12.51 2.47
CA ALA A 81 -1.50 11.33 2.02
C ALA A 81 -1.99 11.47 0.57
N THR A 82 -2.16 10.33 -0.11
CA THR A 82 -2.89 10.23 -1.37
C THR A 82 -4.39 10.38 -1.12
N PHE A 83 -5.14 10.67 -2.19
CA PHE A 83 -6.59 10.79 -2.10
C PHE A 83 -7.25 9.49 -1.62
N ASP A 84 -6.84 8.34 -2.17
CA ASP A 84 -7.43 7.05 -1.82
C ASP A 84 -7.25 6.70 -0.34
N VAL A 85 -6.06 6.94 0.20
CA VAL A 85 -5.76 6.71 1.64
C VAL A 85 -6.61 7.62 2.51
N TRP A 86 -6.64 8.92 2.19
CA TRP A 86 -7.45 9.89 2.95
C TRP A 86 -8.94 9.56 2.89
N MET A 87 -9.46 9.24 1.70
CA MET A 87 -10.86 8.87 1.47
C MET A 87 -11.24 7.62 2.26
N PHE A 88 -10.37 6.61 2.26
CA PHE A 88 -10.59 5.38 3.02
C PHE A 88 -10.74 5.64 4.52
N GLU A 89 -9.83 6.42 5.12
CA GLU A 89 -9.88 6.80 6.54
C GLU A 89 -11.18 7.54 6.90
N VAL A 90 -11.59 8.49 6.06
CA VAL A 90 -12.86 9.22 6.27
C VAL A 90 -14.06 8.28 6.16
N LYS A 91 -14.08 7.37 5.17
CA LYS A 91 -15.13 6.36 4.99
C LYS A 91 -15.22 5.41 6.19
N CYS A 92 -14.09 5.01 6.78
CA CYS A 92 -14.07 4.19 8.01
C CYS A 92 -14.75 4.90 9.18
N VAL A 93 -14.35 6.15 9.46
CA VAL A 93 -14.93 6.93 10.57
C VAL A 93 -16.42 7.17 10.39
N LEU A 94 -16.88 7.44 9.15
CA LEU A 94 -18.30 7.60 8.86
C LEU A 94 -19.09 6.30 9.05
N ARG A 95 -18.51 5.16 8.67
CA ARG A 95 -19.15 3.85 8.82
C ARG A 95 -19.29 3.43 10.27
N GLU A 96 -18.29 3.71 11.10
CA GLU A 96 -18.31 3.38 12.52
C GLU A 96 -19.41 4.13 13.28
N GLY A 97 -19.78 5.34 12.85
CA GLY A 97 -20.84 6.13 13.48
C GLY A 97 -20.51 6.61 14.90
N ASN A 98 -19.24 6.52 15.30
CA ASN A 98 -18.77 6.88 16.65
C ASN A 98 -18.76 8.40 16.92
N TYR A 99 -18.94 9.22 15.89
CA TYR A 99 -18.88 10.68 15.96
C TYR A 99 -20.10 11.32 15.29
N SER A 100 -20.51 12.48 15.79
CA SER A 100 -21.54 13.28 15.10
C SER A 100 -21.02 13.83 13.78
N ASP A 101 -21.91 13.97 12.79
CA ASP A 101 -21.59 14.53 11.48
C ASP A 101 -20.88 15.88 11.56
N SER A 102 -21.24 16.73 12.53
CA SER A 102 -20.60 18.02 12.75
C SER A 102 -19.12 17.90 13.15
N VAL A 103 -18.78 16.91 13.99
CA VAL A 103 -17.40 16.66 14.43
C VAL A 103 -16.58 16.07 13.28
N VAL A 104 -17.15 15.12 12.53
CA VAL A 104 -16.51 14.55 11.34
C VAL A 104 -16.28 15.64 10.29
N LEU A 105 -17.30 16.44 9.99
CA LEU A 105 -17.22 17.56 9.03
C LEU A 105 -16.09 18.52 9.37
N GLN A 106 -15.96 18.93 10.63
CA GLN A 106 -14.91 19.85 11.02
C GLN A 106 -13.51 19.20 10.95
N SER A 107 -13.43 17.88 11.12
CA SER A 107 -12.20 17.10 10.98
C SER A 107 -11.79 16.95 9.51
N VAL A 108 -12.74 16.61 8.64
CA VAL A 108 -12.58 16.57 7.18
C VAL A 108 -12.13 17.93 6.66
N ARG A 109 -12.81 19.01 7.06
CA ARG A 109 -12.40 20.38 6.70
C ARG A 109 -11.01 20.70 7.25
N GLY A 110 -10.63 20.20 8.42
CA GLY A 110 -9.31 20.44 9.02
C GLY A 110 -8.16 19.76 8.30
N SER A 111 -8.41 18.56 7.76
CA SER A 111 -7.40 17.73 7.08
C SER A 111 -7.16 18.15 5.63
N LEU A 112 -8.09 18.87 5.01
CA LEU A 112 -7.94 19.38 3.64
C LEU A 112 -7.12 20.69 3.59
N LYS A 113 -6.14 20.73 2.68
CA LYS A 113 -5.26 21.89 2.41
C LYS A 113 -5.17 22.20 0.92
N GLY A 114 -4.50 23.30 0.56
CA GLY A 114 -4.16 23.63 -0.82
C GLY A 114 -5.36 23.64 -1.78
N LYS A 115 -5.18 22.98 -2.93
CA LYS A 115 -6.21 22.87 -3.98
C LYS A 115 -7.41 22.06 -3.51
N ALA A 116 -7.19 20.99 -2.75
CA ALA A 116 -8.28 20.17 -2.22
C ALA A 116 -9.21 20.97 -1.29
N ARG A 117 -8.66 21.85 -0.43
CA ARG A 117 -9.45 22.76 0.39
C ARG A 117 -10.18 23.80 -0.44
N SER A 118 -9.54 24.32 -1.48
CA SER A 118 -10.11 25.37 -2.34
C SER A 118 -11.35 24.88 -3.10
N LEU A 119 -11.42 23.58 -3.44
CA LEU A 119 -12.61 22.98 -4.04
C LEU A 119 -13.85 23.08 -3.16
N LEU A 120 -13.69 23.13 -1.83
CA LEU A 120 -14.81 23.26 -0.90
C LEU A 120 -15.52 24.62 -1.02
N LEU A 121 -14.85 25.64 -1.55
CA LEU A 121 -15.46 26.97 -1.78
C LEU A 121 -16.61 26.91 -2.79
N SER A 122 -16.63 25.89 -3.66
CA SER A 122 -17.73 25.67 -4.61
C SER A 122 -18.94 24.97 -3.98
N LEU A 123 -18.82 24.48 -2.74
CA LEU A 123 -19.89 23.84 -2.00
C LEU A 123 -20.58 24.86 -1.07
N SER A 124 -21.81 24.56 -0.67
CA SER A 124 -22.52 25.38 0.31
C SER A 124 -21.88 25.28 1.70
N GLU A 125 -22.09 26.30 2.53
CA GLU A 125 -21.58 26.32 3.92
C GLU A 125 -22.09 25.14 4.75
N HIS A 126 -23.27 24.63 4.40
CA HIS A 126 -23.95 23.50 5.03
C HIS A 126 -23.66 22.15 4.36
N ALA A 127 -22.64 22.07 3.51
CA ALA A 127 -22.29 20.81 2.86
C ALA A 127 -21.98 19.71 3.89
N SER A 128 -22.62 18.56 3.72
CA SER A 128 -22.38 17.38 4.55
C SER A 128 -21.01 16.77 4.25
N PRO A 129 -20.45 15.93 5.15
CA PRO A 129 -19.23 15.18 4.85
C PRO A 129 -19.33 14.41 3.53
N GLN A 130 -20.51 13.89 3.20
CA GLN A 130 -20.73 13.04 2.03
C GLN A 130 -20.66 13.86 0.74
N GLN A 131 -21.28 15.04 0.73
CA GLN A 131 -21.17 15.97 -0.40
C GLN A 131 -19.73 16.43 -0.65
N ILE A 132 -18.92 16.54 0.40
CA ILE A 132 -17.49 16.83 0.27
C ILE A 132 -16.74 15.66 -0.36
N LEU A 133 -17.02 14.43 0.07
CA LEU A 133 -16.42 13.22 -0.50
C LEU A 133 -16.75 13.08 -1.98
N ASP A 134 -18.04 13.17 -2.35
CA ASP A 134 -18.49 13.08 -3.75
C ASP A 134 -17.81 14.12 -4.63
N LYS A 135 -17.68 15.36 -4.12
CA LYS A 135 -17.02 16.45 -4.85
C LYS A 135 -15.54 16.17 -5.09
N LEU A 136 -14.83 15.66 -4.08
CA LEU A 136 -13.42 15.35 -4.19
C LEU A 136 -13.19 14.10 -5.04
N GLU A 137 -14.07 13.11 -4.96
CA GLU A 137 -14.02 11.90 -5.78
C GLU A 137 -14.15 12.22 -7.27
N GLY A 138 -15.02 13.17 -7.64
CA GLY A 138 -15.13 13.64 -9.02
C GLY A 138 -13.87 14.34 -9.57
N VAL A 139 -12.94 14.80 -8.72
CA VAL A 139 -11.73 15.52 -9.14
C VAL A 139 -10.47 14.67 -8.98
N TYR A 140 -10.36 13.94 -7.88
CA TYR A 140 -9.17 13.18 -7.50
C TYR A 140 -9.37 11.66 -7.51
N GLY A 141 -10.61 11.20 -7.57
CA GLY A 141 -10.94 9.79 -7.61
C GLY A 141 -10.69 9.17 -8.98
N ASN A 142 -10.89 7.86 -9.03
CA ASN A 142 -10.71 7.12 -10.26
C ASN A 142 -11.89 7.34 -11.24
N VAL A 143 -11.64 8.09 -12.31
CA VAL A 143 -12.62 8.39 -13.37
C VAL A 143 -12.69 7.31 -14.46
N TYR A 144 -11.80 6.30 -14.44
CA TYR A 144 -11.81 5.24 -15.46
C TYR A 144 -13.04 4.34 -15.34
N THR A 145 -13.62 3.95 -16.47
CA THR A 145 -14.68 2.92 -16.51
C THR A 145 -14.10 1.55 -16.15
N SER A 146 -14.96 0.63 -15.74
CA SER A 146 -14.54 -0.71 -15.35
C SER A 146 -13.89 -1.47 -16.51
N GLU A 147 -14.34 -1.25 -17.75
CA GLU A 147 -13.72 -1.80 -18.95
C GLU A 147 -12.30 -1.28 -19.16
N ALA A 148 -12.07 0.03 -18.98
CA ALA A 148 -10.74 0.62 -19.12
C ALA A 148 -9.78 0.09 -18.03
N LEU A 149 -10.28 -0.12 -16.81
CA LEU A 149 -9.50 -0.74 -15.74
C LEU A 149 -9.15 -2.19 -16.04
N LEU A 150 -10.10 -2.96 -16.57
CA LEU A 150 -9.89 -4.34 -16.99
C LEU A 150 -8.88 -4.43 -18.14
N GLU A 151 -8.99 -3.55 -19.14
CA GLU A 151 -8.03 -3.48 -20.24
C GLU A 151 -6.62 -3.19 -19.71
N LYS A 152 -6.47 -2.22 -18.80
CA LYS A 152 -5.21 -1.93 -18.14
C LYS A 152 -4.69 -3.14 -17.35
N PHE A 153 -5.55 -3.78 -16.57
CA PHE A 153 -5.24 -4.95 -15.76
C PHE A 153 -4.65 -6.09 -16.61
N TYR A 154 -5.28 -6.42 -17.74
CA TYR A 154 -4.81 -7.51 -18.60
C TYR A 154 -3.54 -7.16 -19.39
N LYS A 155 -3.25 -5.88 -19.63
CA LYS A 155 -2.00 -5.42 -20.25
C LYS A 155 -0.82 -5.37 -19.28
N GLU A 156 -1.07 -5.25 -17.98
CA GLU A 156 -0.03 -5.07 -16.98
C GLU A 156 0.88 -6.31 -16.88
N THR A 157 2.19 -6.10 -16.74
CA THR A 157 3.17 -7.19 -16.55
C THR A 157 4.25 -6.73 -15.59
N GLN A 158 4.93 -7.68 -14.93
CA GLN A 158 5.97 -7.35 -13.98
C GLN A 158 7.11 -6.58 -14.67
N GLN A 159 7.42 -5.39 -14.16
CA GLN A 159 8.48 -4.54 -14.69
C GLN A 159 9.87 -5.07 -14.30
N GLN A 160 10.92 -4.67 -15.03
CA GLN A 160 12.28 -5.23 -14.89
C GLN A 160 12.86 -5.15 -13.46
N ASN A 161 12.51 -4.11 -12.70
CA ASN A 161 13.03 -3.87 -11.34
C ASN A 161 11.93 -3.93 -10.28
N GLN A 162 10.79 -4.55 -10.60
CA GLN A 162 9.65 -4.65 -9.71
C GLN A 162 9.67 -6.00 -9.01
N THR A 163 9.55 -6.02 -7.68
CA THR A 163 9.42 -7.28 -6.93
C THR A 163 8.09 -7.94 -7.23
N VAL A 164 7.99 -9.25 -7.01
CA VAL A 164 6.73 -9.98 -7.12
C VAL A 164 5.65 -9.40 -6.19
N ALA A 165 6.04 -8.96 -5.00
CA ALA A 165 5.11 -8.33 -4.05
C ALA A 165 4.53 -7.02 -4.61
N ASP A 166 5.39 -6.15 -5.15
CA ASP A 166 4.99 -4.86 -5.71
C ASP A 166 4.12 -5.02 -6.96
N PHE A 167 4.43 -6.02 -7.79
CA PHE A 167 3.60 -6.36 -8.94
C PHE A 167 2.20 -6.80 -8.50
N GLY A 168 2.09 -7.66 -7.48
CA GLY A 168 0.81 -8.07 -6.90
C GLY A 168 0.00 -6.87 -6.39
N MET A 169 0.62 -5.96 -5.63
CA MET A 169 -0.04 -4.73 -5.15
C MET A 169 -0.50 -3.83 -6.31
N THR A 170 0.29 -3.75 -7.38
CA THR A 170 -0.07 -2.97 -8.57
C THR A 170 -1.32 -3.54 -9.23
N LEU A 171 -1.40 -4.86 -9.42
CA LEU A 171 -2.58 -5.52 -9.98
C LEU A 171 -3.83 -5.30 -9.11
N GLU A 172 -3.69 -5.42 -7.78
CA GLU A 172 -4.78 -5.16 -6.84
C GLU A 172 -5.30 -3.73 -6.95
N SER A 173 -4.41 -2.74 -6.99
CA SER A 173 -4.82 -1.33 -7.10
C SER A 173 -5.52 -0.99 -8.42
N ILE A 174 -5.24 -1.72 -9.50
CA ILE A 174 -5.93 -1.53 -10.79
C ILE A 174 -7.35 -2.12 -10.76
N ILE A 175 -7.55 -3.30 -10.17
CA ILE A 175 -8.84 -4.00 -10.19
C ILE A 175 -9.79 -3.57 -9.06
N GLN A 176 -9.25 -3.10 -7.94
CA GLN A 176 -10.02 -2.72 -6.75
C GLN A 176 -11.16 -1.71 -7.05
N PRO A 177 -10.95 -0.65 -7.86
CA PRO A 177 -12.04 0.29 -8.16
C PRO A 177 -13.19 -0.32 -8.98
N ALA A 178 -12.93 -1.35 -9.80
CA ALA A 178 -13.99 -2.06 -10.53
C ALA A 178 -14.83 -2.95 -9.60
N VAL A 179 -14.21 -3.49 -8.54
CA VAL A 179 -14.91 -4.24 -7.48
C VAL A 179 -15.78 -3.29 -6.65
N GLU A 180 -15.27 -2.10 -6.33
CA GLU A 180 -16.02 -1.09 -5.57
C GLU A 180 -17.26 -0.55 -6.32
N LYS A 181 -17.20 -0.52 -7.66
CA LYS A 181 -18.36 -0.21 -8.52
C LYS A 181 -19.40 -1.32 -8.57
N GLY A 182 -19.06 -2.52 -8.08
CA GLY A 182 -19.94 -3.69 -8.08
C GLY A 182 -19.94 -4.47 -9.40
N ASP A 183 -19.05 -4.13 -10.35
CA ASP A 183 -18.98 -4.80 -11.65
C ASP A 183 -18.26 -6.16 -11.57
N ILE A 184 -17.50 -6.40 -10.50
CA ILE A 184 -16.70 -7.60 -10.27
C ILE A 184 -16.92 -8.10 -8.84
N THR A 185 -17.20 -9.40 -8.66
CA THR A 185 -17.33 -10.00 -7.33
C THR A 185 -15.95 -10.29 -6.72
N PHE A 186 -15.89 -10.49 -5.40
CA PHE A 186 -14.64 -10.82 -4.72
C PHE A 186 -14.03 -12.14 -5.21
N GLU A 187 -14.85 -13.12 -5.53
CA GLU A 187 -14.42 -14.41 -6.08
C GLU A 187 -13.81 -14.24 -7.47
N THR A 188 -14.47 -13.48 -8.35
CA THR A 188 -13.94 -13.17 -9.67
C THR A 188 -12.65 -12.36 -9.58
N LYS A 189 -12.57 -11.37 -8.68
CA LYS A 189 -11.35 -10.61 -8.39
C LYS A 189 -10.19 -11.54 -8.04
N ASN A 190 -10.42 -12.49 -7.13
CA ASN A 190 -9.41 -13.45 -6.68
C ASN A 190 -8.90 -14.33 -7.84
N GLU A 191 -9.79 -14.87 -8.67
CA GLU A 191 -9.41 -15.70 -9.82
C GLU A 191 -8.64 -14.91 -10.87
N MET A 192 -9.12 -13.71 -11.20
CA MET A 192 -8.46 -12.79 -12.12
C MET A 192 -7.06 -12.44 -11.64
N LEU A 193 -6.91 -12.07 -10.36
CA LEU A 193 -5.62 -11.77 -9.76
C LEU A 193 -4.68 -12.97 -9.82
N ARG A 194 -5.11 -14.17 -9.41
CA ARG A 194 -4.28 -15.38 -9.51
C ARG A 194 -3.76 -15.61 -10.92
N SER A 195 -4.67 -15.63 -11.89
CA SER A 195 -4.35 -15.92 -13.29
C SER A 195 -3.41 -14.86 -13.88
N LYS A 196 -3.74 -13.58 -13.69
CA LYS A 196 -2.97 -12.47 -14.25
C LYS A 196 -1.63 -12.29 -13.57
N PHE A 197 -1.58 -12.46 -12.26
CA PHE A 197 -0.34 -12.38 -11.48
C PHE A 197 0.65 -13.45 -11.93
N TRP A 198 0.29 -14.74 -11.92
CA TRP A 198 1.23 -15.78 -12.31
C TRP A 198 1.63 -15.70 -13.78
N SER A 199 0.68 -15.40 -14.68
CA SER A 199 0.99 -15.26 -16.11
C SER A 199 1.87 -14.04 -16.41
N GLY A 200 1.73 -12.95 -15.64
CA GLY A 200 2.46 -11.70 -15.78
C GLY A 200 3.82 -11.63 -15.08
N ILE A 201 4.24 -12.68 -14.36
CA ILE A 201 5.61 -12.80 -13.83
C ILE A 201 6.60 -12.78 -14.99
N ARG A 202 7.62 -11.93 -14.86
CA ARG A 202 8.63 -11.72 -15.90
C ARG A 202 9.69 -12.79 -15.91
N ASP A 203 10.20 -13.18 -14.73
CA ASP A 203 11.28 -14.15 -14.61
C ASP A 203 10.80 -15.58 -14.95
N PRO A 204 11.30 -16.20 -16.03
CA PRO A 204 10.93 -17.56 -16.39
C PRO A 204 11.35 -18.60 -15.33
N LEU A 205 12.47 -18.39 -14.62
CA LEU A 205 12.94 -19.32 -13.61
C LEU A 205 11.97 -19.34 -12.43
N LEU A 206 11.67 -18.17 -11.87
CA LEU A 206 10.65 -18.03 -10.83
C LEU A 206 9.29 -18.60 -11.27
N LYS A 207 8.86 -18.32 -12.50
CA LYS A 207 7.58 -18.80 -13.02
C LYS A 207 7.51 -20.32 -13.11
N ASN A 208 8.60 -20.96 -13.54
CA ASN A 208 8.70 -22.42 -13.59
C ASN A 208 8.74 -23.02 -12.18
N SER A 209 9.57 -22.46 -11.30
CA SER A 209 9.70 -22.91 -9.91
C SER A 209 8.40 -22.75 -9.11
N SER A 210 7.54 -21.79 -9.45
CA SER A 210 6.26 -21.54 -8.77
C SER A 210 5.05 -22.24 -9.38
N ARG A 211 5.19 -22.95 -10.49
CA ARG A 211 4.04 -23.52 -11.23
C ARG A 211 3.16 -24.44 -10.38
N TYR A 212 3.76 -25.32 -9.60
CA TYR A 212 3.02 -26.23 -8.73
C TYR A 212 2.23 -25.48 -7.64
N LYS A 213 2.71 -24.32 -7.19
CA LYS A 213 1.99 -23.46 -6.24
C LYS A 213 0.77 -22.82 -6.89
N PHE A 214 0.89 -22.38 -8.15
CA PHE A 214 -0.25 -21.82 -8.90
C PHE A 214 -1.40 -22.82 -9.06
N ASP A 215 -1.08 -24.10 -9.31
CA ASP A 215 -2.07 -25.15 -9.49
C ASP A 215 -2.77 -25.54 -8.17
N THR A 216 -2.01 -25.58 -7.07
CA THR A 216 -2.48 -26.02 -5.75
C THR A 216 -3.17 -24.93 -4.95
N VAL A 217 -2.67 -23.69 -4.99
CA VAL A 217 -3.19 -22.57 -4.19
C VAL A 217 -4.29 -21.84 -4.96
N LYS A 218 -5.49 -21.73 -4.36
CA LYS A 218 -6.67 -21.08 -4.95
C LYS A 218 -6.91 -19.65 -4.48
N ASP A 219 -6.25 -19.25 -3.41
CA ASP A 219 -6.29 -17.90 -2.85
C ASP A 219 -5.12 -17.05 -3.37
N PHE A 220 -5.41 -15.81 -3.78
CA PHE A 220 -4.42 -14.92 -4.35
C PHE A 220 -3.37 -14.47 -3.33
N ASP A 221 -3.78 -14.12 -2.11
CA ASP A 221 -2.86 -13.64 -1.08
C ASP A 221 -1.88 -14.73 -0.65
N GLN A 222 -2.39 -15.95 -0.48
CA GLN A 222 -1.57 -17.12 -0.23
C GLN A 222 -0.63 -17.39 -1.41
N LEU A 223 -1.11 -17.32 -2.65
CA LEU A 223 -0.25 -17.53 -3.83
C LEU A 223 0.88 -16.50 -3.87
N ARG A 224 0.56 -15.22 -3.68
CA ARG A 224 1.55 -14.13 -3.63
C ARG A 224 2.61 -14.38 -2.58
N LYS A 225 2.22 -14.83 -1.39
CA LYS A 225 3.13 -15.17 -0.28
C LYS A 225 4.09 -16.30 -0.67
N GLU A 226 3.57 -17.38 -1.25
CA GLU A 226 4.37 -18.55 -1.66
C GLU A 226 5.35 -18.20 -2.79
N ILE A 227 4.91 -17.45 -3.81
CA ILE A 227 5.80 -17.05 -4.92
C ILE A 227 6.89 -16.10 -4.42
N ARG A 228 6.57 -15.18 -3.50
CA ARG A 228 7.57 -14.31 -2.87
C ARG A 228 8.62 -15.11 -2.08
N ALA A 229 8.22 -16.18 -1.41
CA ALA A 229 9.18 -17.05 -0.71
C ALA A 229 10.18 -17.67 -1.71
N ILE A 230 9.68 -18.19 -2.84
CA ILE A 230 10.51 -18.76 -3.91
C ILE A 230 11.43 -17.70 -4.53
N GLU A 231 10.92 -16.48 -4.80
CA GLU A 231 11.72 -15.35 -5.29
C GLU A 231 12.93 -15.08 -4.39
N LEU A 232 12.72 -15.06 -3.06
CA LEU A 232 13.79 -14.85 -2.09
C LEU A 232 14.78 -16.02 -2.01
N GLU A 233 14.31 -17.27 -2.14
CA GLU A 233 15.16 -18.46 -2.18
C GLU A 233 16.09 -18.47 -3.41
N LEU A 234 15.56 -18.09 -4.57
CA LEU A 234 16.35 -17.96 -5.80
C LEU A 234 17.39 -16.85 -5.69
N LEU A 235 17.01 -15.67 -5.19
CA LEU A 235 17.93 -14.55 -4.95
C LEU A 235 19.04 -14.90 -3.96
N ASN A 236 18.74 -15.74 -2.95
CA ASN A 236 19.75 -16.19 -2.00
C ASN A 236 20.67 -17.26 -2.58
N SER A 237 20.20 -18.06 -3.54
CA SER A 237 20.99 -19.08 -4.24
C SER A 237 21.95 -18.46 -5.26
N GLU A 238 21.63 -17.29 -5.83
CA GLU A 238 22.46 -16.58 -6.80
C GLU A 238 23.58 -15.73 -6.18
N LYS A 239 23.52 -15.43 -4.88
CA LYS A 239 24.64 -14.78 -4.19
C LYS A 239 25.79 -15.78 -4.04
N PRO A 240 26.99 -15.52 -4.58
CA PRO A 240 28.14 -16.35 -4.26
C PRO A 240 28.38 -16.19 -2.75
N THR A 241 28.30 -17.30 -2.02
CA THR A 241 28.65 -17.43 -0.61
C THR A 241 29.99 -16.76 -0.35
N SER A 242 29.96 -15.49 0.06
CA SER A 242 31.14 -14.71 0.39
C SER A 242 31.20 -14.58 1.92
N ILE A 243 31.69 -15.67 2.53
CA ILE A 243 32.54 -15.80 3.75
C ILE A 243 32.16 -14.93 4.98
N VAL A 244 31.90 -15.46 6.20
CA VAL A 244 32.84 -15.87 7.28
C VAL A 244 31.95 -16.23 8.50
N GLN A 245 32.08 -17.32 9.27
CA GLN A 245 33.17 -17.65 10.21
C GLN A 245 33.10 -19.15 10.63
N HIS A 246 33.92 -20.00 10.01
CA HIS A 246 34.34 -21.26 10.63
C HIS A 246 35.77 -21.07 11.14
N GLN A 247 36.03 -21.56 12.35
CA GLN A 247 37.36 -21.65 12.94
C GLN A 247 38.37 -22.27 11.96
N PRO A 248 39.67 -21.92 12.04
CA PRO A 248 40.67 -22.49 11.18
C PRO A 248 40.93 -23.95 11.60
N ILE A 249 40.33 -24.90 10.88
CA ILE A 249 40.87 -26.26 10.78
C ILE A 249 41.66 -26.31 9.47
N SER A 250 42.94 -26.01 9.60
CA SER A 250 43.96 -26.19 8.60
C SER A 250 44.14 -27.69 8.32
N SER A 251 43.62 -28.20 7.20
CA SER A 251 44.01 -29.53 6.68
C SER A 251 43.31 -29.77 5.35
N ASP A 252 43.98 -29.47 4.23
CA ASP A 252 43.84 -30.27 2.99
C ASP A 252 44.96 -30.00 1.97
N SER A 253 45.84 -29.00 2.19
CA SER A 253 47.09 -28.87 1.42
C SER A 253 48.15 -29.93 1.81
N VAL A 254 48.17 -30.40 3.06
CA VAL A 254 49.14 -31.39 3.54
C VAL A 254 48.93 -32.76 2.87
N LYS A 255 47.68 -33.14 2.57
CA LYS A 255 47.37 -34.44 1.96
C LYS A 255 47.84 -34.53 0.52
N LEU A 256 47.79 -33.45 -0.26
CA LEU A 256 48.22 -33.47 -1.65
C LEU A 256 49.75 -33.61 -1.76
N ASP A 257 50.51 -32.91 -0.91
CA ASP A 257 51.97 -33.04 -0.85
C ASP A 257 52.42 -34.43 -0.37
N ASP A 258 51.68 -35.02 0.58
CA ASP A 258 51.96 -36.39 1.03
C ASP A 258 51.64 -37.44 -0.05
N ILE A 259 50.57 -37.22 -0.83
CA ILE A 259 50.24 -38.06 -1.99
C ILE A 259 51.32 -37.94 -3.06
N LEU A 260 51.78 -36.72 -3.39
CA LEU A 260 52.86 -36.47 -4.36
C LEU A 260 54.19 -37.13 -3.92
N LYS A 261 54.56 -37.00 -2.63
CA LYS A 261 55.74 -37.68 -2.06
C LYS A 261 55.62 -39.20 -2.08
N LYS A 262 54.40 -39.75 -2.00
CA LYS A 262 54.17 -41.19 -2.04
C LYS A 262 54.23 -41.72 -3.48
N ILE A 263 53.76 -40.95 -4.46
CA ILE A 263 53.90 -41.22 -5.89
C ILE A 263 55.38 -41.21 -6.29
N ASP A 264 56.16 -40.22 -5.86
CA ASP A 264 57.60 -40.15 -6.15
C ASP A 264 58.39 -41.33 -5.53
N ARG A 265 58.01 -41.74 -4.32
CA ARG A 265 58.57 -42.95 -3.68
C ARG A 265 58.20 -44.24 -4.40
N MET A 266 56.99 -44.33 -4.97
CA MET A 266 56.61 -45.48 -5.78
C MET A 266 57.38 -45.54 -7.10
N GLY A 267 57.58 -44.40 -7.78
CA GLY A 267 58.39 -44.33 -9.00
C GLY A 267 59.83 -44.83 -8.79
N LYS A 268 60.48 -44.36 -7.72
CA LYS A 268 61.84 -44.81 -7.36
C LYS A 268 61.92 -46.31 -7.02
N ARG A 269 60.88 -46.88 -6.40
CA ARG A 269 60.83 -48.33 -6.12
C ARG A 269 60.64 -49.14 -7.40
N LEU A 270 59.83 -48.65 -8.34
CA LEU A 270 59.60 -49.27 -9.64
C LEU A 270 60.90 -49.31 -10.46
N ASP A 271 61.64 -48.20 -10.55
CA ASP A 271 62.95 -48.15 -11.23
C ASP A 271 63.97 -49.11 -10.60
N THR A 272 63.91 -49.30 -9.28
CA THR A 272 64.83 -50.19 -8.56
C THR A 272 64.49 -51.66 -8.77
N LEU A 273 63.19 -51.99 -8.93
CA LEU A 273 62.71 -53.32 -9.28
C LEU A 273 63.02 -53.67 -10.73
N GLU A 274 62.81 -52.73 -11.66
CA GLU A 274 63.13 -52.91 -13.08
C GLU A 274 64.64 -53.10 -13.32
N LYS A 275 65.49 -52.41 -12.54
CA LYS A 275 66.95 -52.61 -12.53
C LYS A 275 67.42 -53.92 -11.88
N LYS A 276 66.57 -54.55 -11.05
CA LYS A 276 66.84 -55.86 -10.45
C LYS A 276 66.39 -57.00 -11.37
N ASP A 277 65.26 -56.85 -12.06
CA ASP A 277 64.78 -57.83 -13.04
C ASP A 277 65.71 -57.93 -14.26
N THR A 278 66.23 -56.80 -14.74
CA THR A 278 67.22 -56.77 -15.84
C THR A 278 68.58 -57.38 -15.46
N ARG A 279 68.88 -57.55 -14.17
CA ARG A 279 70.10 -58.25 -13.68
C ARG A 279 69.85 -59.72 -13.30
N GLY A 280 68.58 -60.14 -13.19
CA GLY A 280 68.19 -61.52 -12.87
C GLY A 280 68.11 -62.46 -14.07
N SER A 281 68.02 -61.92 -15.29
CA SER A 281 67.82 -62.71 -16.52
C SER A 281 69.12 -63.11 -17.25
N THR A 282 70.28 -63.07 -16.58
CA THR A 282 71.57 -63.45 -17.21
C THR A 282 72.47 -64.27 -16.29
N LYS A 283 71.93 -65.35 -15.70
CA LYS A 283 72.76 -66.45 -15.18
C LYS A 283 72.13 -67.82 -15.44
N ASP A 284 72.84 -68.55 -16.32
CA ASP A 284 73.00 -70.01 -16.45
C ASP A 284 71.76 -70.84 -16.85
N TYR A 285 71.79 -71.73 -17.85
CA TYR A 285 72.78 -72.80 -18.18
C TYR A 285 72.74 -73.08 -19.70
N ARG A 286 73.85 -72.93 -20.45
CA ARG A 286 74.81 -73.98 -20.88
C ARG A 286 74.55 -75.42 -20.45
#